data_AF-C5DQ59-F1
#
_entry.id   AF-C5DQ59-F1
#
_cell.length_a   1.000
_cell.length_b   1.000
_cell.length_c   1.000
_cell.angle_alpha   90.00
_cell.angle_beta   90.00
_cell.angle_gamma   90.00
#
_symmetry.space_group_name_H-M   'P 1'
#
loop_
_entity.id
_entity.type
_entity.pdbx_description
1 polymer ?
#
loop_
_entity_poly.entity_id
_entity_poly.type
_entity_poly.pdbx_seq_one_letter_code
_entity_poly.pdbx_strand_id
1 'polypeptide(L)'
;MAFRHELKKQSSSTISKNDNKELIVHTPPKMTEFSEVLSSIHAILKVASSKCKVLDESFPAKFFDPNPDKIFDSYYKFIKNRSNNEGIIKNEDKLAMTTISQQFETGEYSAERGGFYRLYHDINLVCMMLIHYYPQGTRNYQMVDKFSKFATELLLRECYRVGVSLMQIDPEEYASKPEEKTELDRIVARDFIKISTNYKVPIAKTYHIKTKESELFSSIIGKSSLDRRPQELPNSNFEINKIILQSNMCEDAPRLGFVAANTSNVPDPTLPPTEMMTRFLHPNWYALPTTMWLEYGDYKSWVPSFNENGTVIDSTTKGIIWLERVGYMEAFSNGNEEKENEKEEEQNDKTEKKEESEADDSESKEPETTKPAEEDDASKDVPSENGKPQEVSDSEPPVIKLQNLLQWSPANSLDEESISSFKEGSQSQLISNTLLQIQKMRKTRIKNKITKPSVEETRLYNKTRRLMKEVILAKQTSGLPMNHCRSFPVLQANYNGSVPVVRTQPTRKRKHKRV
;
A
#
# COMPACT_ATOMS: atom_id res chain seq x y z
N MET A 1 37.78 74.04 11.54
CA MET A 1 37.51 75.38 12.14
C MET A 1 36.21 75.32 12.94
N ALA A 2 35.90 76.40 13.67
CA ALA A 2 34.89 76.52 14.73
C ALA A 2 33.49 75.90 14.51
N PHE A 3 32.84 75.59 15.65
CA PHE A 3 31.42 75.29 15.82
C PHE A 3 30.47 76.35 15.22
N ARG A 4 29.26 75.92 14.84
CA ARG A 4 28.03 76.60 15.29
C ARG A 4 26.78 75.69 15.26
N HIS A 5 26.17 75.51 16.45
CA HIS A 5 24.71 75.35 16.62
C HIS A 5 24.03 76.68 16.17
N GLU A 6 22.72 76.79 15.91
CA GLU A 6 21.55 75.93 16.17
C GLU A 6 20.37 76.34 15.25
N LEU A 7 19.38 75.46 15.04
CA LEU A 7 17.97 75.71 15.42
C LEU A 7 17.01 74.63 14.92
N LYS A 8 15.97 74.35 15.71
CA LYS A 8 14.91 73.36 15.42
C LYS A 8 13.81 73.97 14.55
N LYS A 9 13.17 73.13 13.71
CA LYS A 9 11.71 73.15 13.57
C LYS A 9 11.16 71.74 13.35
N GLN A 10 10.07 71.44 14.06
CA GLN A 10 9.19 70.30 13.76
C GLN A 10 8.41 70.62 12.46
N SER A 11 7.78 69.69 11.75
CA SER A 11 7.11 68.45 12.15
C SER A 11 6.97 67.48 10.96
N SER A 12 6.74 66.19 11.23
CA SER A 12 6.58 65.14 10.23
C SER A 12 5.17 65.09 9.63
N SER A 13 5.03 65.10 8.30
CA SER A 13 3.78 64.77 7.60
C SER A 13 3.98 64.20 6.19
N THR A 14 3.91 62.86 6.08
CA THR A 14 3.61 62.05 4.88
C THR A 14 3.53 60.60 5.37
N ILE A 15 2.38 59.92 5.46
CA ILE A 15 1.39 59.50 4.44
C ILE A 15 1.86 58.27 3.63
N SER A 16 1.06 57.21 3.80
CA SER A 16 0.95 55.95 3.01
C SER A 16 2.21 55.15 2.65
N LYS A 17 2.27 53.93 3.18
CA LYS A 17 2.19 52.71 2.36
C LYS A 17 1.31 51.68 3.10
N ASN A 18 0.23 51.24 2.45
CA ASN A 18 -0.60 50.15 2.95
C ASN A 18 0.00 48.82 2.48
N ASP A 19 0.87 48.25 3.31
CA ASP A 19 1.30 46.87 3.13
C ASP A 19 0.18 45.93 3.58
N ASN A 20 -0.73 45.57 2.66
CA ASN A 20 -1.69 44.49 2.84
C ASN A 20 -0.95 43.15 2.92
N LYS A 21 -0.38 42.86 4.09
CA LYS A 21 -0.07 41.49 4.50
C LYS A 21 -1.40 40.79 4.71
N GLU A 22 -1.81 39.99 3.74
CA GLU A 22 -2.81 38.95 3.98
C GLU A 22 -2.24 38.01 5.05
N LEU A 23 -2.66 38.22 6.30
CA LEU A 23 -2.47 37.21 7.33
C LEU A 23 -3.16 35.93 6.82
N ILE A 24 -2.47 34.81 6.94
CA ILE A 24 -3.12 33.50 6.92
C ILE A 24 -4.01 33.48 8.17
N VAL A 25 -5.27 33.87 8.00
CA VAL A 25 -6.27 33.81 9.06
C VAL A 25 -6.55 32.34 9.32
N HIS A 26 -5.87 31.79 10.32
CA HIS A 26 -6.35 30.61 11.01
C HIS A 26 -7.73 30.93 11.56
N THR A 27 -8.76 30.48 10.85
CA THR A 27 -10.14 30.55 11.32
C THR A 27 -10.19 29.84 12.67
N PRO A 28 -10.54 30.53 13.78
CA PRO A 28 -10.54 29.88 15.08
C PRO A 28 -11.57 28.73 15.07
N PRO A 29 -11.22 27.53 15.56
CA PRO A 29 -12.14 26.40 15.62
C PRO A 29 -13.39 26.80 16.40
N LYS A 30 -14.56 26.45 15.89
CA LYS A 30 -15.83 26.90 16.49
C LYS A 30 -16.00 26.24 17.86
N MET A 31 -16.55 26.97 18.84
CA MET A 31 -16.74 26.43 20.20
C MET A 31 -17.55 25.12 20.25
N THR A 32 -18.38 24.85 19.24
CA THR A 32 -19.10 23.58 19.03
C THR A 32 -18.18 22.38 18.79
N GLU A 33 -17.03 22.56 18.14
CA GLU A 33 -16.10 21.48 17.82
C GLU A 33 -15.42 20.93 19.09
N PHE A 34 -15.10 21.82 20.04
CA PHE A 34 -14.51 21.42 21.32
C PHE A 34 -15.46 20.58 22.20
N SER A 35 -16.76 20.91 22.23
CA SER A 35 -17.74 20.15 23.03
C SER A 35 -18.07 18.79 22.42
N GLU A 36 -18.12 18.70 21.07
CA GLU A 36 -18.25 17.43 20.35
C GLU A 36 -17.03 16.51 20.58
N VAL A 37 -15.82 17.06 20.54
CA VAL A 37 -14.57 16.33 20.85
C VAL A 37 -14.53 15.85 22.30
N LEU A 38 -14.88 16.71 23.28
CA LEU A 38 -14.93 16.31 24.70
C LEU A 38 -15.98 15.22 24.96
N SER A 39 -17.17 15.33 24.35
CA SER A 39 -18.22 14.31 24.43
C SER A 39 -17.76 12.96 23.85
N SER A 40 -17.11 13.00 22.68
CA SER A 40 -16.54 11.82 22.02
C SER A 40 -15.44 11.16 22.86
N ILE A 41 -14.54 11.95 23.44
CA ILE A 41 -13.49 11.47 24.34
C ILE A 41 -14.10 10.82 25.59
N HIS A 42 -15.11 11.44 26.22
CA HIS A 42 -15.80 10.84 27.36
C HIS A 42 -16.42 9.48 27.02
N ALA A 43 -17.14 9.39 25.88
CA ALA A 43 -17.72 8.12 25.42
C ALA A 43 -16.66 7.02 25.20
N ILE A 44 -15.54 7.37 24.55
CA ILE A 44 -14.41 6.45 24.32
C ILE A 44 -13.78 6.00 25.64
N LEU A 45 -13.50 6.93 26.56
CA LEU A 45 -12.91 6.62 27.86
C LEU A 45 -13.84 5.75 28.71
N LYS A 46 -15.16 5.97 28.67
CA LYS A 46 -16.16 5.18 29.41
C LYS A 46 -16.27 3.73 28.90
N VAL A 47 -16.10 3.50 27.60
CA VAL A 47 -15.99 2.15 27.04
C VAL A 47 -14.64 1.50 27.39
N ALA A 48 -13.54 2.25 27.28
CA ALA A 48 -12.20 1.76 27.57
C ALA A 48 -11.96 1.43 29.06
N SER A 49 -12.57 2.18 29.97
CA SER A 49 -12.41 2.00 31.43
C SER A 49 -13.18 0.81 31.99
N SER A 50 -14.10 0.20 31.22
CA SER A 50 -15.01 -0.90 31.64
C SER A 50 -14.37 -2.09 32.37
N LYS A 51 -13.05 -2.32 32.19
CA LYS A 51 -12.29 -3.41 32.85
C LYS A 51 -11.36 -2.96 33.99
N CYS A 52 -11.17 -1.66 34.18
CA CYS A 52 -10.27 -1.08 35.19
C CYS A 52 -10.92 -0.01 36.09
N LYS A 53 -12.16 0.42 35.79
CA LYS A 53 -13.01 1.34 36.56
C LYS A 53 -12.42 2.73 36.87
N VAL A 54 -11.32 3.12 36.21
CA VAL A 54 -10.55 4.36 36.48
C VAL A 54 -11.41 5.64 36.50
N LEU A 55 -12.53 5.72 35.77
CA LEU A 55 -13.40 6.90 35.80
C LEU A 55 -14.33 6.98 37.03
N ASP A 56 -14.60 5.84 37.66
CA ASP A 56 -15.56 5.69 38.77
C ASP A 56 -14.88 5.64 40.14
N GLU A 57 -13.54 5.59 40.17
CA GLU A 57 -12.72 5.66 41.38
C GLU A 57 -12.71 7.10 41.94
N SER A 58 -12.79 7.22 43.27
CA SER A 58 -12.96 8.52 43.93
C SER A 58 -11.62 9.21 44.23
N PHE A 59 -11.50 10.51 43.90
CA PHE A 59 -10.33 11.33 44.19
C PHE A 59 -10.71 12.71 44.76
N PRO A 60 -9.77 13.44 45.42
CA PRO A 60 -10.08 14.72 46.05
C PRO A 60 -10.33 15.85 45.04
N ALA A 61 -11.57 16.34 44.95
CA ALA A 61 -12.05 17.32 43.96
C ALA A 61 -11.37 18.71 44.02
N LYS A 62 -10.56 18.97 45.05
CA LYS A 62 -9.90 20.27 45.30
C LYS A 62 -8.38 20.22 45.10
N PHE A 63 -7.86 19.14 44.53
CA PHE A 63 -6.43 18.98 44.24
C PHE A 63 -6.18 19.27 42.74
N PHE A 64 -5.26 20.20 42.46
CA PHE A 64 -4.89 20.59 41.10
C PHE A 64 -3.46 21.15 41.07
N ASP A 65 -2.63 20.65 40.17
CA ASP A 65 -1.28 21.19 39.91
C ASP A 65 -1.10 21.64 38.44
N PRO A 66 -0.50 22.82 38.20
CA PRO A 66 -0.27 23.35 36.85
C PRO A 66 0.94 22.74 36.13
N ASN A 67 1.72 21.88 36.79
CA ASN A 67 2.89 21.22 36.20
C ASN A 67 2.72 19.69 36.28
N PRO A 68 2.68 18.96 35.13
CA PRO A 68 2.29 17.56 35.11
C PRO A 68 3.34 16.60 35.69
N ASP A 69 4.64 16.93 35.62
CA ASP A 69 5.71 16.08 36.17
C ASP A 69 5.67 15.98 37.70
N LYS A 70 5.12 17.02 38.36
CA LYS A 70 5.13 17.20 39.81
C LYS A 70 3.88 16.67 40.53
N ILE A 71 2.85 16.25 39.80
CA ILE A 71 1.55 15.77 40.34
C ILE A 71 1.73 14.75 41.48
N PHE A 72 2.67 13.81 41.35
CA PHE A 72 2.92 12.82 42.41
C PHE A 72 3.50 13.45 43.69
N ASP A 73 4.49 14.35 43.56
CA ASP A 73 5.18 14.95 44.70
C ASP A 73 4.29 15.95 45.45
N SER A 74 3.42 16.66 44.72
CA SER A 74 2.42 17.55 45.30
C SER A 74 1.26 16.78 45.92
N TYR A 75 0.78 15.70 45.31
CA TYR A 75 -0.22 14.81 45.91
C TYR A 75 0.31 14.12 47.18
N TYR A 76 1.56 13.68 47.18
CA TYR A 76 2.23 13.15 48.37
C TYR A 76 2.34 14.20 49.50
N LYS A 77 2.67 15.47 49.17
CA LYS A 77 2.61 16.58 50.13
C LYS A 77 1.19 16.85 50.63
N PHE A 78 0.19 16.78 49.76
CA PHE A 78 -1.22 16.97 50.11
C PHE A 78 -1.71 15.90 51.09
N ILE A 79 -1.37 14.63 50.87
CA ILE A 79 -1.61 13.54 51.85
C ILE A 79 -0.84 13.82 53.14
N LYS A 80 0.48 14.04 53.08
CA LYS A 80 1.33 14.22 54.26
C LYS A 80 0.88 15.38 55.16
N ASN A 81 0.35 16.46 54.59
CA ASN A 81 -0.18 17.60 55.32
C ASN A 81 -1.55 17.32 55.99
N ARG A 82 -2.21 16.21 55.65
CA ARG A 82 -3.52 15.80 56.18
C ARG A 82 -3.49 14.51 56.99
N SER A 83 -2.51 13.63 56.81
CA SER A 83 -2.32 12.40 57.58
C SER A 83 -1.78 12.66 58.99
N ASN A 84 -2.13 11.80 59.95
CA ASN A 84 -1.37 11.62 61.19
C ASN A 84 -0.07 10.82 60.92
N ASN A 85 0.81 10.74 61.92
CA ASN A 85 2.01 9.89 61.89
C ASN A 85 1.69 8.40 61.68
N GLU A 86 0.45 7.99 61.96
CA GLU A 86 -0.09 6.63 61.80
C GLU A 86 -0.73 6.40 60.41
N GLY A 87 -0.61 7.36 59.48
CA GLY A 87 -1.14 7.27 58.12
C GLY A 87 -2.63 7.63 57.96
N ILE A 88 -3.43 7.55 59.02
CA ILE A 88 -4.86 7.90 59.02
C ILE A 88 -5.07 9.37 58.63
N ILE A 89 -6.02 9.65 57.73
CA ILE A 89 -6.30 11.00 57.21
C ILE A 89 -7.19 11.78 58.19
N LYS A 90 -6.82 13.02 58.54
CA LYS A 90 -7.61 13.88 59.41
C LYS A 90 -8.86 14.40 58.69
N ASN A 91 -10.04 14.05 59.20
CA ASN A 91 -11.36 14.45 58.68
C ASN A 91 -11.62 13.93 57.25
N GLU A 92 -11.71 12.61 57.07
CA GLU A 92 -12.14 12.00 55.81
C GLU A 92 -13.51 12.53 55.37
N ASP A 93 -14.46 12.71 56.31
CA ASP A 93 -15.79 13.29 56.06
C ASP A 93 -15.79 14.75 55.53
N LYS A 94 -14.65 15.44 55.55
CA LYS A 94 -14.50 16.83 55.04
C LYS A 94 -13.72 16.89 53.72
N LEU A 95 -13.29 15.75 53.18
CA LEU A 95 -12.77 15.66 51.82
C LEU A 95 -13.94 15.55 50.84
N ALA A 96 -14.14 16.61 50.04
CA ALA A 96 -15.00 16.53 48.86
C ALA A 96 -14.36 15.59 47.85
N MET A 97 -14.80 14.33 47.85
CA MET A 97 -14.40 13.31 46.89
C MET A 97 -15.34 13.35 45.68
N THR A 98 -14.79 13.23 44.48
CA THR A 98 -15.54 13.11 43.22
C THR A 98 -14.94 12.02 42.35
N THR A 99 -15.71 11.52 41.38
CA THR A 99 -15.21 10.66 40.30
C THR A 99 -15.05 11.45 39.00
N ILE A 100 -14.28 10.94 38.04
CA ILE A 100 -14.10 11.61 36.74
C ILE A 100 -15.44 11.60 35.97
N SER A 101 -16.21 10.51 36.09
CA SER A 101 -17.58 10.40 35.58
C SER A 101 -18.48 11.56 36.09
N GLN A 102 -18.41 11.89 37.39
CA GLN A 102 -19.18 13.00 37.97
C GLN A 102 -18.71 14.38 37.48
N GLN A 103 -17.41 14.60 37.31
CA GLN A 103 -16.89 15.89 36.82
C GLN A 103 -17.22 16.16 35.34
N PHE A 104 -17.43 15.11 34.53
CA PHE A 104 -18.05 15.25 33.22
C PHE A 104 -19.53 15.65 33.32
N GLU A 105 -20.29 15.07 34.24
CA GLU A 105 -21.71 15.37 34.44
C GLU A 105 -21.95 16.79 35.01
N THR A 106 -21.03 17.33 35.82
CA THR A 106 -21.08 18.74 36.28
C THR A 106 -20.53 19.75 35.27
N GLY A 107 -19.92 19.31 34.17
CA GLY A 107 -19.32 20.19 33.17
C GLY A 107 -18.00 20.86 33.60
N GLU A 108 -17.30 20.31 34.59
CA GLU A 108 -16.08 20.91 35.17
C GLU A 108 -14.90 21.00 34.17
N TYR A 109 -14.95 20.16 33.12
CA TYR A 109 -14.00 20.08 32.01
C TYR A 109 -14.32 21.02 30.82
N SER A 110 -14.96 22.17 31.04
CA SER A 110 -15.24 23.12 29.96
C SER A 110 -13.95 23.70 29.34
N ALA A 111 -13.98 23.98 28.04
CA ALA A 111 -12.82 24.48 27.30
C ALA A 111 -12.26 25.80 27.88
N GLU A 112 -13.15 26.70 28.31
CA GLU A 112 -12.83 27.99 28.95
C GLU A 112 -11.98 27.85 30.23
N ARG A 113 -12.09 26.72 30.95
CA ARG A 113 -11.38 26.46 32.21
C ARG A 113 -10.07 25.67 32.02
N GLY A 114 -9.61 25.52 30.78
CA GLY A 114 -8.49 24.62 30.46
C GLY A 114 -8.87 23.13 30.62
N GLY A 115 -10.14 22.78 30.33
CA GLY A 115 -10.74 21.48 30.63
C GLY A 115 -9.94 20.27 30.15
N PHE A 116 -9.27 20.34 29.00
CA PHE A 116 -8.40 19.27 28.51
C PHE A 116 -7.19 18.99 29.42
N TYR A 117 -6.57 20.03 30.01
CA TYR A 117 -5.48 19.86 30.96
C TYR A 117 -6.00 19.31 32.30
N ARG A 118 -7.16 19.78 32.78
CA ARG A 118 -7.82 19.22 33.97
C ARG A 118 -8.10 17.73 33.82
N LEU A 119 -8.70 17.33 32.69
CA LEU A 119 -8.97 15.93 32.36
C LEU A 119 -7.69 15.08 32.28
N TYR A 120 -6.63 15.60 31.66
CA TYR A 120 -5.31 14.96 31.61
C TYR A 120 -4.68 14.80 33.00
N HIS A 121 -4.76 15.84 33.84
CA HIS A 121 -4.30 15.85 35.23
C HIS A 121 -5.04 14.79 36.06
N ASP A 122 -6.37 14.75 36.01
CA ASP A 122 -7.18 13.86 36.83
C ASP A 122 -7.03 12.39 36.42
N ILE A 123 -6.97 12.10 35.12
CA ILE A 123 -6.67 10.76 34.62
C ILE A 123 -5.29 10.30 35.09
N ASN A 124 -4.27 11.16 35.02
CA ASN A 124 -2.94 10.83 35.52
C ASN A 124 -2.92 10.62 37.04
N LEU A 125 -3.60 11.47 37.80
CA LEU A 125 -3.70 11.38 39.26
C LEU A 125 -4.34 10.05 39.69
N VAL A 126 -5.51 9.70 39.15
CA VAL A 126 -6.19 8.44 39.48
C VAL A 126 -5.39 7.24 39.00
N CYS A 127 -4.72 7.31 37.84
CA CYS A 127 -3.82 6.25 37.40
C CYS A 127 -2.61 6.08 38.33
N MET A 128 -2.00 7.17 38.82
CA MET A 128 -0.93 7.13 39.82
C MET A 128 -1.42 6.52 41.14
N MET A 129 -2.58 6.96 41.65
CA MET A 129 -3.19 6.40 42.86
C MET A 129 -3.39 4.88 42.75
N LEU A 130 -3.99 4.41 41.66
CA LEU A 130 -4.26 2.98 41.45
C LEU A 130 -2.98 2.17 41.22
N ILE A 131 -1.97 2.71 40.53
CA ILE A 131 -0.65 2.06 40.35
C ILE A 131 0.10 1.93 41.68
N HIS A 132 -0.05 2.90 42.58
CA HIS A 132 0.52 2.85 43.93
C HIS A 132 -0.32 2.03 44.93
N TYR A 133 -1.61 1.83 44.67
CA TYR A 133 -2.49 0.92 45.41
C TYR A 133 -2.25 -0.55 45.05
N TYR A 134 -2.26 -0.89 43.76
CA TYR A 134 -2.10 -2.28 43.31
C TYR A 134 -0.63 -2.77 43.44
N PRO A 135 -0.41 -4.04 43.81
CA PRO A 135 0.91 -4.66 43.75
C PRO A 135 1.44 -4.74 42.31
N GLN A 136 2.75 -4.55 42.14
CA GLN A 136 3.41 -4.57 40.84
C GLN A 136 3.17 -5.91 40.10
N GLY A 137 2.94 -5.85 38.79
CA GLY A 137 2.77 -7.03 37.94
C GLY A 137 1.37 -7.67 37.97
N THR A 138 0.50 -7.28 38.91
CA THR A 138 -0.91 -7.73 38.92
C THR A 138 -1.67 -7.32 37.64
N ARG A 139 -2.73 -8.07 37.31
CA ARG A 139 -3.57 -7.76 36.14
C ARG A 139 -4.14 -6.35 36.20
N ASN A 140 -4.58 -5.89 37.36
CA ASN A 140 -5.19 -4.55 37.52
C ASN A 140 -4.14 -3.44 37.30
N TYR A 141 -2.95 -3.58 37.90
CA TYR A 141 -1.80 -2.70 37.65
C TYR A 141 -1.50 -2.57 36.15
N GLN A 142 -1.41 -3.69 35.42
CA GLN A 142 -1.17 -3.68 33.97
C GLN A 142 -2.33 -3.08 33.15
N MET A 143 -3.57 -3.23 33.61
CA MET A 143 -4.74 -2.65 32.94
C MET A 143 -4.83 -1.13 33.14
N VAL A 144 -4.46 -0.63 34.32
CA VAL A 144 -4.37 0.82 34.59
C VAL A 144 -3.22 1.46 33.81
N ASP A 145 -2.04 0.84 33.77
CA ASP A 145 -0.91 1.30 32.95
C ASP A 145 -1.26 1.36 31.45
N LYS A 146 -1.97 0.35 30.92
CA LYS A 146 -2.48 0.36 29.54
C LYS A 146 -3.53 1.44 29.30
N PHE A 147 -4.46 1.64 30.25
CA PHE A 147 -5.47 2.70 30.16
C PHE A 147 -4.85 4.09 30.19
N SER A 148 -3.88 4.34 31.07
CA SER A 148 -3.13 5.60 31.15
C SER A 148 -2.41 5.91 29.84
N LYS A 149 -1.69 4.94 29.27
CA LYS A 149 -1.00 5.10 27.97
C LYS A 149 -1.99 5.42 26.85
N PHE A 150 -3.08 4.66 26.75
CA PHE A 150 -4.13 4.91 25.76
C PHE A 150 -4.78 6.31 25.90
N ALA A 151 -5.17 6.68 27.13
CA ALA A 151 -5.87 7.94 27.39
C ALA A 151 -4.97 9.16 27.17
N THR A 152 -3.69 9.10 27.60
CA THR A 152 -2.73 10.19 27.36
C THR A 152 -2.37 10.34 25.89
N GLU A 153 -2.18 9.24 25.15
CA GLU A 153 -1.94 9.24 23.70
C GLU A 153 -3.17 9.72 22.90
N LEU A 154 -4.39 9.40 23.33
CA LEU A 154 -5.63 9.92 22.75
C LEU A 154 -5.76 11.43 22.96
N LEU A 155 -5.61 11.90 24.21
CA LEU A 155 -5.70 13.32 24.56
C LEU A 155 -4.66 14.15 23.81
N LEU A 156 -3.39 13.73 23.80
CA LEU A 156 -2.32 14.46 23.10
C LEU A 156 -2.60 14.60 21.59
N ARG A 157 -3.14 13.56 20.94
CA ARG A 157 -3.47 13.60 19.51
C ARG A 157 -4.65 14.53 19.20
N GLU A 158 -5.78 14.38 19.89
CA GLU A 158 -6.95 15.19 19.58
C GLU A 158 -6.77 16.66 20.03
N CYS A 159 -6.08 16.92 21.15
CA CYS A 159 -5.70 18.30 21.52
C CYS A 159 -4.80 18.94 20.45
N TYR A 160 -3.76 18.25 19.98
CA TYR A 160 -2.89 18.75 18.91
C TYR A 160 -3.67 18.99 17.59
N ARG A 161 -4.59 18.09 17.24
CA ARG A 161 -5.46 18.21 16.04
C ARG A 161 -6.35 19.46 16.07
N VAL A 162 -6.80 19.89 17.25
CA VAL A 162 -7.60 21.11 17.45
C VAL A 162 -6.71 22.33 17.75
N GLY A 163 -5.38 22.17 17.77
CA GLY A 163 -4.40 23.25 17.99
C GLY A 163 -4.16 23.62 19.45
N VAL A 164 -4.58 22.80 20.41
CA VAL A 164 -4.38 23.01 21.85
C VAL A 164 -3.15 22.24 22.34
N SER A 165 -2.15 22.95 22.87
CA SER A 165 -1.06 22.30 23.60
C SER A 165 -1.46 22.02 25.05
N LEU A 166 -1.29 20.77 25.49
CA LEU A 166 -1.49 20.37 26.89
C LEU A 166 -0.31 20.75 27.80
N MET A 167 0.85 21.11 27.24
CA MET A 167 2.02 21.53 28.00
C MET A 167 2.54 22.86 27.47
N GLN A 168 2.96 23.73 28.39
CA GLN A 168 3.76 24.89 28.06
C GLN A 168 5.17 24.40 27.75
N ILE A 169 5.54 24.42 26.47
CA ILE A 169 6.89 24.09 26.02
C ILE A 169 7.70 25.39 26.12
N ASP A 170 8.62 25.47 27.07
CA ASP A 170 9.52 26.62 27.21
C ASP A 170 10.38 26.72 25.94
N PRO A 171 10.26 27.79 25.13
CA PRO A 171 10.98 27.88 23.86
C PRO A 171 12.51 27.90 24.02
N GLU A 172 12.97 28.27 25.22
CA GLU A 172 14.40 28.35 25.57
C GLU A 172 15.07 26.96 25.68
N GLU A 173 14.33 25.88 25.99
CA GLU A 173 14.86 24.49 25.95
C GLU A 173 15.23 24.06 24.51
N TYR A 174 14.66 24.72 23.50
CA TYR A 174 14.90 24.47 22.08
C TYR A 174 15.76 25.55 21.41
N ALA A 175 15.82 26.76 21.98
CA ALA A 175 16.69 27.85 21.53
C ALA A 175 18.14 27.72 22.03
N SER A 176 18.43 26.84 22.99
CA SER A 176 19.79 26.42 23.30
C SER A 176 20.42 25.78 22.06
N LYS A 177 21.34 26.51 21.42
CA LYS A 177 21.98 26.12 20.14
C LYS A 177 22.49 24.68 20.21
N PRO A 178 22.32 23.86 19.15
CA PRO A 178 22.94 22.54 19.10
C PRO A 178 24.47 22.70 19.13
N GLU A 179 25.07 22.45 20.28
CA GLU A 179 26.52 22.56 20.45
C GLU A 179 27.21 21.49 19.60
N GLU A 180 28.01 21.92 18.61
CA GLU A 180 28.75 21.07 17.67
C GLU A 180 29.89 20.29 18.38
N LYS A 181 29.52 19.37 19.27
CA LYS A 181 30.43 18.61 20.13
C LYS A 181 31.16 17.49 19.39
N THR A 182 30.60 16.97 18.30
CA THR A 182 31.09 15.79 17.61
C THR A 182 31.67 16.15 16.24
N GLU A 183 32.85 15.62 15.91
CA GLU A 183 33.49 15.80 14.59
C GLU A 183 32.58 15.37 13.43
N LEU A 184 31.86 14.25 13.59
CA LEU A 184 30.88 13.75 12.62
C LEU A 184 29.77 14.77 12.33
N ASP A 185 29.27 15.47 13.35
CA ASP A 185 28.19 16.46 13.16
C ASP A 185 28.69 17.69 12.40
N ARG A 186 29.98 18.05 12.56
CA ARG A 186 30.62 19.13 11.79
C ARG A 186 30.87 18.75 10.33
N ILE A 187 31.07 17.47 10.02
CA ILE A 187 31.14 16.98 8.63
C ILE A 187 29.73 16.99 8.03
N VAL A 188 28.75 16.36 8.70
CA VAL A 188 27.36 16.29 8.23
C VAL A 188 26.75 17.68 8.06
N ALA A 189 27.05 18.66 8.92
CA ALA A 189 26.55 20.04 8.80
C ALA A 189 27.23 20.87 7.69
N ARG A 190 28.37 20.43 7.14
CA ARG A 190 28.99 21.02 5.94
C ARG A 190 28.42 20.44 4.67
N ASP A 191 28.23 19.12 4.67
CA ASP A 191 27.87 18.35 3.48
C ASP A 191 26.35 18.30 3.25
N PHE A 192 25.53 18.44 4.31
CA PHE A 192 24.08 18.25 4.25
C PHE A 192 23.27 19.28 5.05
N ILE A 193 22.10 19.67 4.51
CA ILE A 193 21.12 20.48 5.23
C ILE A 193 20.29 19.57 6.15
N LYS A 194 20.47 19.71 7.47
CA LYS A 194 19.81 18.89 8.50
C LYS A 194 18.33 19.29 8.68
N ILE A 195 17.41 18.59 7.99
CA ILE A 195 15.98 18.58 8.34
C ILE A 195 15.78 17.57 9.46
N SER A 196 15.42 18.04 10.66
CA SER A 196 15.36 17.21 11.87
C SER A 196 13.93 17.03 12.40
N THR A 197 13.73 15.93 13.14
CA THR A 197 12.56 15.71 14.01
C THR A 197 13.06 15.22 15.36
N ASN A 198 12.35 15.53 16.44
CA ASN A 198 12.74 15.19 17.81
C ASN A 198 11.50 14.76 18.61
N TYR A 199 11.62 13.70 19.39
CA TYR A 199 10.55 13.16 20.24
C TYR A 199 11.16 12.46 21.46
N LYS A 200 10.57 12.68 22.65
CA LYS A 200 11.02 12.11 23.94
C LYS A 200 10.22 10.82 24.22
N VAL A 201 10.89 9.68 24.45
CA VAL A 201 10.24 8.37 24.74
C VAL A 201 10.86 7.72 25.98
N PRO A 202 10.07 7.13 26.91
CA PRO A 202 10.62 6.44 28.07
C PRO A 202 11.38 5.16 27.70
N ILE A 203 12.57 4.99 28.29
CA ILE A 203 13.39 3.78 28.13
C ILE A 203 12.84 2.59 28.92
N ALA A 204 13.04 1.38 28.37
CA ALA A 204 12.71 0.13 29.05
C ALA A 204 13.87 -0.34 29.95
N LYS A 205 13.58 -1.26 30.88
CA LYS A 205 14.57 -1.86 31.79
C LYS A 205 14.46 -3.38 31.78
N THR A 206 15.60 -4.06 31.93
CA THR A 206 15.71 -5.51 32.10
C THR A 206 16.68 -5.84 33.23
N TYR A 207 16.59 -7.05 33.77
CA TYR A 207 17.65 -7.60 34.62
C TYR A 207 18.71 -8.26 33.72
N HIS A 208 19.98 -8.07 34.10
CA HIS A 208 21.14 -8.75 33.53
C HIS A 208 21.78 -9.64 34.61
N ILE A 209 22.20 -10.85 34.22
CA ILE A 209 23.02 -11.73 35.06
C ILE A 209 24.19 -12.29 34.25
N LYS A 210 25.38 -12.27 34.85
CA LYS A 210 26.58 -12.91 34.30
C LYS A 210 26.74 -14.30 34.89
N THR A 211 26.66 -15.34 34.06
CA THR A 211 26.97 -16.72 34.47
C THR A 211 28.43 -17.05 34.16
N LYS A 212 28.87 -18.28 34.45
CA LYS A 212 30.22 -18.76 34.11
C LYS A 212 30.48 -18.81 32.60
N GLU A 213 29.46 -19.04 31.79
CA GLU A 213 29.59 -19.35 30.35
C GLU A 213 28.94 -18.31 29.44
N SER A 214 27.93 -17.58 29.93
CA SER A 214 27.19 -16.58 29.16
C SER A 214 26.61 -15.45 30.02
N GLU A 215 26.42 -14.30 29.38
CA GLU A 215 25.61 -13.20 29.89
C GLU A 215 24.15 -13.40 29.46
N LEU A 216 23.21 -13.26 30.40
CA LEU A 216 21.80 -13.54 30.21
C LEU A 216 20.96 -12.31 30.58
N PHE A 217 19.91 -12.07 29.80
CA PHE A 217 18.99 -10.94 29.98
C PHE A 217 17.57 -11.43 30.25
N SER A 218 16.85 -10.76 31.15
CA SER A 218 15.43 -11.02 31.39
C SER A 218 14.54 -10.42 30.30
N SER A 219 13.27 -10.82 30.29
CA SER A 219 12.21 -10.02 29.64
C SER A 219 12.09 -8.63 30.29
N ILE A 220 11.48 -7.69 29.57
CA ILE A 220 11.28 -6.29 30.00
C ILE A 220 10.50 -6.26 31.31
N ILE A 221 10.99 -5.48 32.28
CA ILE A 221 10.33 -5.28 33.56
C ILE A 221 9.04 -4.49 33.32
N GLY A 222 7.89 -5.13 33.52
CA GLY A 222 6.55 -4.55 33.35
C GLY A 222 6.15 -3.53 34.43
N LYS A 223 7.05 -2.62 34.80
CA LYS A 223 6.81 -1.49 35.70
C LYS A 223 6.32 -0.29 34.90
N SER A 224 5.30 0.40 35.41
CA SER A 224 4.79 1.62 34.76
C SER A 224 5.80 2.77 34.86
N SER A 225 5.77 3.70 33.91
CA SER A 225 6.46 4.99 34.01
C SER A 225 5.89 5.88 35.12
N LEU A 226 4.66 5.63 35.56
CA LEU A 226 4.03 6.32 36.68
C LEU A 226 4.43 5.76 38.06
N ASP A 227 5.04 4.58 38.13
CA ASP A 227 5.36 3.91 39.39
C ASP A 227 6.65 4.48 40.00
N ARG A 228 6.49 5.35 41.01
CA ARG A 228 7.57 6.04 41.72
C ARG A 228 8.19 5.21 42.86
N ARG A 229 7.77 3.95 43.08
CA ARG A 229 8.41 3.09 44.11
C ARG A 229 9.90 2.88 43.75
N PRO A 230 10.81 2.70 44.74
CA PRO A 230 12.18 2.27 44.45
C PRO A 230 12.21 0.97 43.64
N GLN A 231 13.33 0.67 42.99
CA GLN A 231 13.46 -0.60 42.26
C GLN A 231 14.01 -1.67 43.20
N GLU A 232 13.12 -2.54 43.67
CA GLU A 232 13.51 -3.75 44.39
C GLU A 232 14.22 -4.71 43.43
N LEU A 233 15.32 -5.31 43.90
CA LEU A 233 16.08 -6.35 43.21
C LEU A 233 15.70 -7.71 43.80
N PRO A 234 15.21 -8.68 43.02
CA PRO A 234 14.90 -10.02 43.53
C PRO A 234 16.12 -10.79 44.06
N ASN A 235 17.32 -10.37 43.68
CA ASN A 235 18.60 -10.96 44.08
C ASN A 235 19.69 -9.86 43.97
N SER A 236 20.68 -9.85 44.87
CA SER A 236 21.83 -8.93 44.82
C SER A 236 22.66 -9.05 43.53
N ASN A 237 22.62 -10.21 42.88
CA ASN A 237 23.42 -10.54 41.70
C ASN A 237 22.73 -10.11 40.39
N PHE A 238 21.61 -9.37 40.45
CA PHE A 238 20.88 -8.89 39.28
C PHE A 238 21.23 -7.42 39.01
N GLU A 239 21.89 -7.16 37.88
CA GLU A 239 22.15 -5.81 37.40
C GLU A 239 20.94 -5.27 36.63
N ILE A 240 20.75 -3.95 36.61
CA ILE A 240 19.66 -3.32 35.84
C ILE A 240 20.22 -2.76 34.52
N ASN A 241 19.91 -3.41 33.40
CA ASN A 241 20.20 -2.90 32.08
C ASN A 241 19.08 -1.93 31.60
N LYS A 242 19.46 -0.93 30.81
CA LYS A 242 18.57 0.07 30.20
C LYS A 242 18.49 -0.18 28.69
N ILE A 243 17.31 -0.56 28.20
CA ILE A 243 17.10 -0.80 26.78
C ILE A 243 16.74 0.53 26.09
N ILE A 244 17.60 0.93 25.16
CA ILE A 244 17.34 2.01 24.20
C ILE A 244 16.44 1.45 23.09
N LEU A 245 15.43 2.22 22.70
CA LEU A 245 14.50 1.85 21.61
C LEU A 245 15.18 2.04 20.24
N GLN A 246 14.83 1.21 19.27
CA GLN A 246 15.32 1.35 17.89
C GLN A 246 14.77 2.64 17.26
N SER A 247 15.65 3.46 16.69
CA SER A 247 15.34 4.76 16.09
C SER A 247 14.88 4.68 14.62
N ASN A 248 15.01 3.51 13.99
CA ASN A 248 14.80 3.33 12.55
C ASN A 248 13.28 3.31 12.25
N MET A 249 12.75 4.44 11.76
CA MET A 249 11.30 4.57 11.51
C MET A 249 10.80 3.71 10.34
N CYS A 250 11.69 3.33 9.40
CA CYS A 250 11.40 2.44 8.29
C CYS A 250 12.65 1.65 7.92
N GLU A 251 12.77 0.43 8.44
CA GLU A 251 13.75 -0.56 7.96
C GLU A 251 13.15 -1.35 6.78
N ASP A 252 13.89 -1.51 5.70
CA ASP A 252 13.39 -2.15 4.47
C ASP A 252 13.02 -3.62 4.69
N ALA A 253 11.73 -3.92 4.63
CA ALA A 253 11.22 -5.29 4.74
C ALA A 253 11.43 -6.09 3.44
N PRO A 254 11.80 -7.39 3.53
CA PRO A 254 11.94 -8.24 2.35
C PRO A 254 10.62 -8.41 1.59
N ARG A 255 10.70 -8.60 0.27
CA ARG A 255 9.51 -8.85 -0.56
C ARG A 255 8.89 -10.21 -0.23
N LEU A 256 7.56 -10.33 -0.43
CA LEU A 256 6.79 -11.53 -0.06
C LEU A 256 7.38 -12.84 -0.63
N GLY A 257 7.94 -12.83 -1.84
CA GLY A 257 8.56 -14.01 -2.46
C GLY A 257 9.83 -14.52 -1.76
N PHE A 258 10.44 -13.74 -0.86
CA PHE A 258 11.52 -14.21 0.02
C PHE A 258 10.96 -14.93 1.26
N VAL A 259 9.86 -14.42 1.82
CA VAL A 259 9.19 -14.98 3.01
C VAL A 259 8.40 -16.25 2.67
N ALA A 260 7.80 -16.30 1.49
CA ALA A 260 6.99 -17.40 0.97
C ALA A 260 7.62 -18.04 -0.28
N ALA A 261 8.95 -18.27 -0.25
CA ALA A 261 9.65 -18.99 -1.30
C ALA A 261 9.17 -20.45 -1.39
N ASN A 262 9.07 -21.00 -2.61
CA ASN A 262 8.72 -22.41 -2.80
C ASN A 262 9.88 -23.31 -2.32
N THR A 263 9.63 -24.12 -1.30
CA THR A 263 10.57 -25.10 -0.72
C THR A 263 10.24 -26.55 -1.12
N SER A 264 9.30 -26.74 -2.05
CA SER A 264 8.87 -28.05 -2.54
C SER A 264 9.42 -28.36 -3.94
N ASN A 265 9.38 -29.63 -4.32
CA ASN A 265 9.77 -30.08 -5.67
C ASN A 265 8.69 -29.77 -6.75
N VAL A 266 7.65 -28.99 -6.44
CA VAL A 266 6.66 -28.55 -7.44
C VAL A 266 7.32 -27.55 -8.39
N PRO A 267 7.31 -27.78 -9.72
CA PRO A 267 7.91 -26.87 -10.68
C PRO A 267 7.17 -25.53 -10.76
N ASP A 268 7.81 -24.52 -11.36
CA ASP A 268 7.16 -23.25 -11.68
C ASP A 268 5.99 -23.49 -12.66
N PRO A 269 4.75 -23.00 -12.38
CA PRO A 269 3.58 -23.17 -13.26
C PRO A 269 3.72 -22.60 -14.68
N THR A 270 4.77 -21.83 -14.97
CA THR A 270 5.08 -21.33 -16.32
C THR A 270 5.87 -22.33 -17.18
N LEU A 271 6.38 -23.43 -16.60
CA LEU A 271 7.11 -24.46 -17.33
C LEU A 271 6.16 -25.46 -18.02
N PRO A 272 6.43 -25.86 -19.28
CA PRO A 272 5.70 -26.94 -19.94
C PRO A 272 6.07 -28.31 -19.35
N PRO A 273 5.15 -29.30 -19.36
CA PRO A 273 3.79 -29.24 -19.88
C PRO A 273 2.79 -28.60 -18.90
N THR A 274 1.99 -27.67 -19.40
CA THR A 274 0.88 -27.04 -18.66
C THR A 274 -0.48 -27.71 -18.93
N GLU A 275 -0.52 -28.70 -19.81
CA GLU A 275 -1.73 -29.39 -20.27
C GLU A 275 -2.02 -30.66 -19.46
N MET A 276 -3.24 -30.77 -18.89
CA MET A 276 -3.60 -31.88 -18.00
C MET A 276 -4.05 -33.16 -18.72
N MET A 277 -4.55 -33.07 -19.97
CA MET A 277 -5.26 -34.18 -20.64
C MET A 277 -4.62 -34.59 -21.99
N THR A 278 -3.32 -34.39 -22.15
CA THR A 278 -2.55 -34.68 -23.38
C THR A 278 -2.66 -36.12 -23.91
N ARG A 279 -2.95 -37.08 -23.03
CA ARG A 279 -3.10 -38.51 -23.35
C ARG A 279 -4.35 -39.13 -22.71
N PHE A 280 -5.36 -38.32 -22.42
CA PHE A 280 -6.61 -38.84 -21.88
C PHE A 280 -7.42 -39.52 -22.98
N LEU A 281 -7.58 -40.85 -22.87
CA LEU A 281 -8.48 -41.61 -23.73
C LEU A 281 -9.78 -41.91 -22.96
N HIS A 282 -10.90 -41.36 -23.41
CA HIS A 282 -12.20 -41.69 -22.83
C HIS A 282 -12.60 -43.13 -23.24
N PRO A 283 -13.22 -43.96 -22.37
CA PRO A 283 -13.55 -45.35 -22.70
C PRO A 283 -14.40 -45.54 -23.97
N ASN A 284 -15.25 -44.56 -24.31
CA ASN A 284 -16.05 -44.55 -25.55
C ASN A 284 -15.18 -44.46 -26.84
N TRP A 285 -13.88 -44.26 -26.73
CA TRP A 285 -12.92 -44.23 -27.85
C TRP A 285 -12.04 -45.47 -27.92
N TYR A 286 -12.22 -46.47 -27.04
CA TYR A 286 -11.55 -47.76 -27.23
C TYR A 286 -12.09 -48.48 -28.46
N ALA A 287 -11.18 -49.05 -29.26
CA ALA A 287 -11.55 -49.93 -30.36
C ALA A 287 -12.19 -51.21 -29.80
N LEU A 288 -13.49 -51.38 -30.01
CA LEU A 288 -14.21 -52.61 -29.68
C LEU A 288 -13.82 -53.74 -30.66
N PRO A 289 -13.74 -55.00 -30.23
CA PRO A 289 -13.48 -56.11 -31.14
C PRO A 289 -14.64 -56.27 -32.13
N THR A 290 -14.30 -56.25 -33.42
CA THR A 290 -15.22 -56.48 -34.55
C THR A 290 -14.67 -57.58 -35.44
N THR A 291 -15.50 -58.14 -36.32
CA THR A 291 -15.15 -59.29 -37.18
C THR A 291 -13.86 -59.09 -37.96
N MET A 292 -13.01 -60.12 -37.96
CA MET A 292 -11.80 -60.17 -38.77
C MET A 292 -12.14 -60.84 -40.10
N TRP A 293 -11.99 -60.13 -41.21
CA TRP A 293 -12.05 -60.72 -42.55
C TRP A 293 -10.75 -61.49 -42.82
N LEU A 294 -10.87 -62.66 -43.46
CA LEU A 294 -9.77 -63.60 -43.65
C LEU A 294 -9.60 -63.92 -45.14
N GLU A 295 -8.40 -63.65 -45.65
CA GLU A 295 -8.03 -63.88 -47.04
C GLU A 295 -7.27 -65.20 -47.19
N TYR A 296 -7.68 -66.02 -48.16
CA TYR A 296 -7.09 -67.33 -48.42
C TYR A 296 -6.56 -67.49 -49.87
N GLY A 297 -6.70 -66.47 -50.72
CA GLY A 297 -6.30 -66.47 -52.13
C GLY A 297 -7.42 -66.84 -53.11
N ASP A 298 -7.28 -66.36 -54.34
CA ASP A 298 -8.32 -66.12 -55.35
C ASP A 298 -9.31 -67.28 -55.57
N TYR A 299 -8.81 -68.51 -55.63
CA TYR A 299 -9.58 -69.70 -56.01
C TYR A 299 -10.19 -70.47 -54.82
N LYS A 300 -10.33 -69.84 -53.64
CA LYS A 300 -10.79 -70.50 -52.39
C LYS A 300 -12.11 -69.94 -51.84
N SER A 301 -13.07 -69.68 -52.73
CA SER A 301 -14.43 -69.17 -52.43
C SER A 301 -15.29 -70.06 -51.51
N TRP A 302 -14.83 -71.27 -51.17
CA TRP A 302 -15.51 -72.20 -50.25
C TRP A 302 -14.96 -72.19 -48.82
N VAL A 303 -13.92 -71.41 -48.53
CA VAL A 303 -13.28 -71.32 -47.21
C VAL A 303 -13.94 -70.20 -46.37
N PRO A 304 -14.19 -70.39 -45.05
CA PRO A 304 -14.81 -69.38 -44.20
C PRO A 304 -14.07 -68.04 -44.21
N SER A 305 -14.69 -67.01 -44.79
CA SER A 305 -14.01 -65.75 -45.15
C SER A 305 -13.91 -64.73 -44.01
N PHE A 306 -14.36 -65.10 -42.80
CA PHE A 306 -14.33 -64.23 -41.62
C PHE A 306 -14.32 -65.02 -40.31
N ASN A 307 -13.89 -64.35 -39.24
CA ASN A 307 -13.87 -64.86 -37.86
C ASN A 307 -14.53 -63.83 -36.91
N GLU A 308 -15.50 -64.30 -36.13
CA GLU A 308 -16.34 -63.49 -35.23
C GLU A 308 -16.11 -63.83 -33.74
N ASN A 309 -15.05 -64.57 -33.41
CA ASN A 309 -14.78 -64.96 -32.02
C ASN A 309 -14.53 -63.74 -31.12
N GLY A 310 -15.44 -63.49 -30.18
CA GLY A 310 -15.34 -62.43 -29.18
C GLY A 310 -15.68 -61.02 -29.71
N THR A 311 -16.43 -60.89 -30.81
CA THR A 311 -16.82 -59.58 -31.34
C THR A 311 -18.06 -59.00 -30.65
N VAL A 312 -18.17 -57.66 -30.66
CA VAL A 312 -19.36 -56.93 -30.17
C VAL A 312 -20.43 -56.78 -31.26
N ILE A 313 -20.02 -56.96 -32.52
CA ILE A 313 -20.77 -56.64 -33.74
C ILE A 313 -20.55 -57.78 -34.76
N ASP A 314 -21.59 -58.14 -35.51
CA ASP A 314 -21.57 -59.18 -36.55
C ASP A 314 -20.97 -58.68 -37.88
N SER A 315 -20.61 -59.62 -38.76
CA SER A 315 -19.99 -59.34 -40.06
C SER A 315 -20.89 -58.55 -41.02
N THR A 316 -22.22 -58.68 -40.94
CA THR A 316 -23.13 -57.98 -41.86
C THR A 316 -23.23 -56.50 -41.48
N THR A 317 -23.44 -56.17 -40.20
CA THR A 317 -23.50 -54.78 -39.76
C THR A 317 -22.12 -54.12 -39.75
N LYS A 318 -21.03 -54.86 -39.47
CA LYS A 318 -19.65 -54.38 -39.69
C LYS A 318 -19.38 -54.09 -41.18
N GLY A 319 -19.89 -54.93 -42.09
CA GLY A 319 -19.83 -54.73 -43.53
C GLY A 319 -20.60 -53.48 -43.98
N ILE A 320 -21.81 -53.26 -43.46
CA ILE A 320 -22.60 -52.04 -43.70
C ILE A 320 -21.86 -50.80 -43.21
N ILE A 321 -21.32 -50.81 -41.98
CA ILE A 321 -20.54 -49.69 -41.42
C ILE A 321 -19.29 -49.39 -42.27
N TRP A 322 -18.65 -50.40 -42.86
CA TRP A 322 -17.53 -50.21 -43.78
C TRP A 322 -17.99 -49.67 -45.15
N LEU A 323 -19.07 -50.19 -45.72
CA LEU A 323 -19.63 -49.72 -46.99
C LEU A 323 -20.09 -48.26 -46.89
N GLU A 324 -20.82 -47.90 -45.83
CA GLU A 324 -21.31 -46.54 -45.59
C GLU A 324 -20.19 -45.51 -45.38
N ARG A 325 -19.07 -45.92 -44.73
CA ARG A 325 -17.98 -45.00 -44.36
C ARG A 325 -16.80 -45.00 -45.31
N VAL A 326 -16.54 -46.08 -46.02
CA VAL A 326 -15.34 -46.30 -46.84
C VAL A 326 -15.76 -46.60 -48.27
N GLY A 327 -16.51 -47.67 -48.51
CA GLY A 327 -16.86 -48.10 -49.87
C GLY A 327 -17.63 -47.05 -50.69
N TYR A 328 -18.57 -46.32 -50.08
CA TYR A 328 -19.25 -45.19 -50.74
C TYR A 328 -18.38 -43.93 -50.85
N MET A 329 -17.34 -43.78 -50.02
CA MET A 329 -16.37 -42.68 -50.17
C MET A 329 -15.44 -42.96 -51.36
N GLU A 330 -14.89 -44.17 -51.44
CA GLU A 330 -14.05 -44.65 -52.54
C GLU A 330 -14.81 -44.63 -53.88
N ALA A 331 -16.05 -45.15 -53.91
CA ALA A 331 -16.89 -45.09 -55.12
C ALA A 331 -17.23 -43.66 -55.56
N PHE A 332 -17.33 -42.70 -54.63
CA PHE A 332 -17.57 -41.29 -54.96
C PHE A 332 -16.29 -40.56 -55.40
N SER A 333 -15.12 -40.93 -54.86
CA SER A 333 -13.82 -40.44 -55.32
C SER A 333 -13.50 -40.94 -56.73
N ASN A 334 -13.52 -42.25 -56.96
CA ASN A 334 -13.25 -42.85 -58.26
C ASN A 334 -14.25 -42.34 -59.31
N GLY A 335 -15.53 -42.24 -58.95
CA GLY A 335 -16.56 -41.68 -59.81
C GLY A 335 -16.46 -40.16 -60.03
N ASN A 336 -15.55 -39.44 -59.37
CA ASN A 336 -15.14 -38.08 -59.74
C ASN A 336 -13.85 -38.08 -60.56
N GLU A 337 -12.87 -38.93 -60.25
CA GLU A 337 -11.64 -39.10 -61.06
C GLU A 337 -11.98 -39.50 -62.51
N GLU A 338 -12.91 -40.44 -62.70
CA GLU A 338 -13.47 -40.78 -64.03
C GLU A 338 -14.07 -39.54 -64.74
N LYS A 339 -14.78 -38.68 -64.01
CA LYS A 339 -15.37 -37.43 -64.54
C LYS A 339 -14.39 -36.28 -64.66
N GLU A 340 -13.16 -36.40 -64.17
CA GLU A 340 -12.09 -35.42 -64.42
C GLU A 340 -11.27 -35.87 -65.64
N ASN A 341 -10.98 -37.17 -65.76
CA ASN A 341 -10.44 -37.78 -66.97
C ASN A 341 -11.33 -37.53 -68.21
N GLU A 342 -12.66 -37.74 -68.12
CA GLU A 342 -13.60 -37.42 -69.22
C GLU A 342 -13.55 -35.93 -69.63
N LYS A 343 -13.22 -35.01 -68.71
CA LYS A 343 -13.10 -33.57 -69.02
C LYS A 343 -11.74 -33.21 -69.60
N GLU A 344 -10.67 -33.88 -69.21
CA GLU A 344 -9.35 -33.69 -69.82
C GLU A 344 -9.32 -34.24 -71.26
N GLU A 345 -10.04 -35.33 -71.54
CA GLU A 345 -10.28 -35.79 -72.92
C GLU A 345 -11.13 -34.79 -73.73
N GLU A 346 -12.23 -34.25 -73.17
CA GLU A 346 -13.04 -33.20 -73.85
C GLU A 346 -12.32 -31.86 -74.07
N GLN A 347 -11.23 -31.59 -73.34
CA GLN A 347 -10.41 -30.38 -73.51
C GLN A 347 -9.25 -30.57 -74.49
N ASN A 348 -8.62 -31.75 -74.56
CA ASN A 348 -7.57 -32.02 -75.54
C ASN A 348 -8.11 -31.97 -76.99
N ASP A 349 -9.29 -32.55 -77.24
CA ASP A 349 -9.89 -32.63 -78.60
C ASP A 349 -10.35 -31.27 -79.19
N LYS A 350 -10.10 -30.15 -78.49
CA LYS A 350 -10.35 -28.78 -78.99
C LYS A 350 -9.08 -27.96 -79.26
N THR A 351 -7.89 -28.49 -78.97
CA THR A 351 -6.66 -27.67 -78.85
C THR A 351 -5.61 -27.94 -79.94
N GLU A 352 -5.90 -28.74 -80.97
CA GLU A 352 -4.97 -29.04 -82.08
C GLU A 352 -5.13 -28.15 -83.35
N LYS A 353 -5.94 -27.07 -83.33
CA LYS A 353 -6.20 -26.25 -84.54
C LYS A 353 -6.10 -24.73 -84.35
N LYS A 354 -4.94 -24.29 -83.83
CA LYS A 354 -4.30 -22.96 -83.87
C LYS A 354 -3.08 -23.03 -82.92
N GLU A 355 -1.91 -22.43 -83.18
CA GLU A 355 -1.46 -21.51 -84.23
C GLU A 355 0.04 -21.76 -84.55
N GLU A 356 0.45 -21.66 -85.81
CA GLU A 356 1.86 -21.45 -86.19
C GLU A 356 2.10 -19.95 -86.43
N SER A 357 2.85 -19.26 -85.56
CA SER A 357 3.68 -18.09 -85.94
C SER A 357 4.57 -17.57 -84.79
N GLU A 358 5.85 -17.98 -84.83
CA GLU A 358 7.09 -17.20 -84.58
C GLU A 358 7.35 -16.37 -83.29
N ALA A 359 8.65 -16.34 -82.92
CA ALA A 359 9.39 -15.45 -81.99
C ALA A 359 9.07 -15.55 -80.47
N ASP A 360 9.94 -16.00 -79.55
CA ASP A 360 11.40 -15.73 -79.32
C ASP A 360 11.61 -14.29 -78.77
N ASP A 361 12.24 -14.00 -77.63
CA ASP A 361 13.48 -14.55 -77.01
C ASP A 361 13.56 -14.22 -75.48
N SER A 362 14.58 -14.75 -74.79
CA SER A 362 15.27 -14.23 -73.59
C SER A 362 14.76 -14.54 -72.16
N GLU A 363 15.24 -15.69 -71.66
CA GLU A 363 15.90 -15.84 -70.34
C GLU A 363 16.81 -14.64 -69.95
N SER A 364 17.17 -14.32 -68.69
CA SER A 364 17.09 -15.03 -67.39
C SER A 364 17.53 -14.11 -66.21
N LYS A 365 17.58 -14.68 -64.99
CA LYS A 365 18.49 -14.42 -63.84
C LYS A 365 18.11 -13.43 -62.71
N GLU A 366 18.08 -14.00 -61.50
CA GLU A 366 18.42 -13.38 -60.20
C GLU A 366 19.94 -13.07 -60.12
N PRO A 367 20.42 -12.35 -59.09
CA PRO A 367 20.99 -13.08 -57.93
C PRO A 367 20.88 -12.39 -56.55
N GLU A 368 21.28 -13.12 -55.50
CA GLU A 368 21.29 -12.68 -54.09
C GLU A 368 22.54 -11.89 -53.63
N THR A 369 22.34 -11.07 -52.59
CA THR A 369 23.28 -10.70 -51.49
C THR A 369 24.75 -10.32 -51.75
N THR A 370 25.19 -9.19 -51.16
CA THR A 370 26.15 -9.20 -50.01
C THR A 370 26.34 -7.81 -49.36
N LYS A 371 26.98 -7.79 -48.18
CA LYS A 371 27.47 -6.65 -47.37
C LYS A 371 28.91 -7.01 -46.91
N PRO A 372 29.87 -6.08 -46.70
CA PRO A 372 29.86 -5.18 -45.52
C PRO A 372 30.57 -3.80 -45.67
N ALA A 373 30.46 -2.99 -44.60
CA ALA A 373 31.41 -2.02 -44.01
C ALA A 373 32.35 -1.16 -44.91
N GLU A 374 32.46 0.15 -44.72
CA GLU A 374 31.61 1.15 -44.01
C GLU A 374 31.89 2.55 -44.69
N GLU A 375 32.15 3.75 -44.15
CA GLU A 375 32.29 4.37 -42.81
C GLU A 375 32.10 5.93 -42.93
N ASP A 376 32.03 6.66 -41.81
CA ASP A 376 32.14 8.13 -41.60
C ASP A 376 31.43 9.22 -42.47
N ASP A 377 30.51 9.95 -41.79
CA ASP A 377 30.42 11.43 -41.65
C ASP A 377 29.27 12.27 -42.31
N ALA A 378 28.88 13.32 -41.56
CA ALA A 378 28.26 14.60 -41.93
C ALA A 378 27.00 14.67 -42.83
N SER A 379 25.82 14.54 -42.18
CA SER A 379 24.67 15.46 -42.26
C SER A 379 24.24 16.09 -43.60
N LYS A 380 22.99 15.82 -44.05
CA LYS A 380 22.05 16.82 -44.61
C LYS A 380 20.60 16.33 -44.75
N ASP A 381 19.68 17.27 -44.79
CA ASP A 381 18.22 17.08 -44.76
C ASP A 381 17.60 16.72 -46.13
N VAL A 382 16.55 15.88 -46.10
CA VAL A 382 15.54 15.74 -47.16
C VAL A 382 14.22 15.26 -46.51
N PRO A 383 13.03 15.58 -47.06
CA PRO A 383 12.45 16.92 -47.03
C PRO A 383 11.11 16.95 -46.27
N SER A 384 10.66 18.15 -45.86
CA SER A 384 9.30 18.36 -45.33
C SER A 384 8.45 19.09 -46.35
N GLU A 385 7.46 18.41 -46.96
CA GLU A 385 6.52 19.05 -47.89
C GLU A 385 5.21 19.47 -47.22
N ASN A 386 5.01 20.80 -47.19
CA ASN A 386 3.73 21.46 -47.47
C ASN A 386 2.49 21.06 -46.65
N GLY A 387 2.61 21.02 -45.32
CA GLY A 387 1.52 21.50 -44.45
C GLY A 387 1.54 23.04 -44.41
N LYS A 388 0.43 23.71 -44.78
CA LYS A 388 0.36 25.18 -44.82
C LYS A 388 0.74 25.80 -43.46
N PRO A 389 1.69 26.75 -43.39
CA PRO A 389 1.93 27.49 -42.16
C PRO A 389 0.74 28.39 -41.89
N GLN A 390 0.01 28.10 -40.82
CA GLN A 390 -0.97 29.03 -40.25
C GLN A 390 -0.17 30.10 -39.50
N GLU A 391 -0.45 31.37 -39.77
CA GLU A 391 0.32 32.50 -39.22
C GLU A 391 0.27 32.49 -37.69
N VAL A 392 1.39 32.13 -37.05
CA VAL A 392 1.55 32.24 -35.61
C VAL A 392 1.82 33.70 -35.30
N SER A 393 0.75 34.43 -35.00
CA SER A 393 0.79 35.84 -34.56
C SER A 393 1.79 36.03 -33.42
N ASP A 394 2.55 37.13 -33.47
CA ASP A 394 3.49 37.54 -32.43
C ASP A 394 2.86 37.40 -31.04
N SER A 395 3.43 36.50 -30.24
CA SER A 395 3.03 36.27 -28.86
C SER A 395 4.28 36.06 -28.02
N GLU A 396 4.30 36.73 -26.86
CA GLU A 396 5.43 36.75 -25.95
C GLU A 396 5.85 35.32 -25.52
N PRO A 397 7.15 35.06 -25.24
CA PRO A 397 7.59 33.75 -24.78
C PRO A 397 6.74 33.28 -23.60
N PRO A 398 6.17 32.06 -23.64
CA PRO A 398 4.99 31.72 -22.84
C PRO A 398 5.28 31.80 -21.34
N VAL A 399 4.66 32.78 -20.67
CA VAL A 399 4.91 33.12 -19.26
C VAL A 399 4.57 31.92 -18.35
N ILE A 400 5.63 31.25 -17.87
CA ILE A 400 5.52 30.02 -17.07
C ILE A 400 4.97 30.33 -15.67
N LYS A 401 3.67 30.13 -15.48
CA LYS A 401 3.00 30.29 -14.18
C LYS A 401 3.31 29.10 -13.28
N LEU A 402 4.10 29.31 -12.22
CA LEU A 402 4.49 28.27 -11.25
C LEU A 402 3.28 27.53 -10.64
N GLN A 403 2.17 28.24 -10.40
CA GLN A 403 0.91 27.65 -9.93
C GLN A 403 0.36 26.59 -10.90
N ASN A 404 0.46 26.82 -12.21
CA ASN A 404 0.00 25.87 -13.22
C ASN A 404 0.87 24.61 -13.24
N LEU A 405 2.18 24.73 -13.00
CA LEU A 405 3.09 23.58 -12.89
C LEU A 405 2.77 22.74 -11.66
N LEU A 406 2.57 23.37 -10.49
CA LEU A 406 2.27 22.69 -9.23
C LEU A 406 0.90 21.99 -9.24
N GLN A 407 -0.07 22.52 -9.99
CA GLN A 407 -1.42 21.96 -10.12
C GLN A 407 -1.60 21.05 -11.37
N TRP A 408 -0.55 20.83 -12.16
CA TRP A 408 -0.65 20.02 -13.38
C TRP A 408 -0.82 18.54 -13.06
N SER A 409 -1.69 17.87 -13.82
CA SER A 409 -1.77 16.41 -13.81
C SER A 409 -2.09 15.85 -15.21
N PRO A 410 -1.70 14.61 -15.53
CA PRO A 410 -2.12 13.91 -16.75
C PRO A 410 -3.63 13.69 -16.87
N ALA A 411 -4.42 14.02 -15.85
CA ALA A 411 -5.88 14.00 -15.86
C ALA A 411 -6.52 15.37 -16.12
N ASN A 412 -5.75 16.41 -16.48
CA ASN A 412 -6.26 17.76 -16.74
C ASN A 412 -6.60 18.03 -18.23
N SER A 413 -6.22 17.15 -19.17
CA SER A 413 -6.45 17.32 -20.62
C SER A 413 -7.91 17.14 -21.04
N LEU A 414 -8.61 18.24 -21.33
CA LEU A 414 -10.00 18.22 -21.80
C LEU A 414 -10.10 17.85 -23.29
N ASP A 415 -11.11 17.05 -23.63
CA ASP A 415 -11.50 16.75 -25.01
C ASP A 415 -12.85 17.44 -25.29
N GLU A 416 -13.03 18.06 -26.45
CA GLU A 416 -14.26 18.81 -26.80
C GLU A 416 -15.54 17.95 -26.77
N GLU A 417 -15.44 16.68 -27.18
CA GLU A 417 -16.48 15.65 -27.06
C GLU A 417 -17.02 15.49 -25.62
N SER A 418 -16.17 15.74 -24.61
CA SER A 418 -16.59 15.74 -23.20
C SER A 418 -17.50 16.92 -22.91
N ILE A 419 -17.21 18.09 -23.50
CA ILE A 419 -17.93 19.35 -23.29
C ILE A 419 -19.28 19.31 -24.02
N SER A 420 -19.33 18.77 -25.25
CA SER A 420 -20.59 18.56 -25.97
C SER A 420 -21.49 17.56 -25.23
N SER A 421 -20.95 16.40 -24.82
CA SER A 421 -21.70 15.38 -24.07
C SER A 421 -22.27 15.88 -22.73
N PHE A 422 -21.63 16.86 -22.09
CA PHE A 422 -22.17 17.53 -20.89
C PHE A 422 -23.26 18.56 -21.21
N LYS A 423 -23.18 19.27 -22.34
CA LYS A 423 -24.24 20.19 -22.82
C LYS A 423 -25.49 19.44 -23.29
N GLU A 424 -25.30 18.29 -23.92
CA GLU A 424 -26.35 17.43 -24.50
C GLU A 424 -26.95 16.43 -23.51
N GLY A 425 -26.31 16.24 -22.34
CA GLY A 425 -26.72 15.25 -21.34
C GLY A 425 -26.32 13.79 -21.67
N SER A 426 -25.68 13.53 -22.82
CA SER A 426 -25.29 12.18 -23.28
C SER A 426 -24.07 11.57 -22.57
N GLN A 427 -23.59 12.22 -21.50
CA GLN A 427 -22.45 11.81 -20.66
C GLN A 427 -22.41 10.32 -20.25
N SER A 428 -23.57 9.69 -20.00
CA SER A 428 -23.65 8.27 -19.61
C SER A 428 -23.36 7.33 -20.79
N GLN A 429 -23.74 7.72 -22.00
CA GLN A 429 -23.40 7.00 -23.23
C GLN A 429 -21.91 7.13 -23.53
N LEU A 430 -21.34 8.35 -23.41
CA LEU A 430 -19.90 8.57 -23.57
C LEU A 430 -19.09 7.71 -22.59
N ILE A 431 -19.43 7.71 -21.29
CA ILE A 431 -18.78 6.86 -20.27
C ILE A 431 -18.89 5.37 -20.63
N SER A 432 -20.04 4.91 -21.12
CA SER A 432 -20.23 3.51 -21.51
C SER A 432 -19.36 3.14 -22.72
N ASN A 433 -19.28 4.03 -23.71
CA ASN A 433 -18.48 3.84 -24.92
C ASN A 433 -16.98 3.84 -24.62
N THR A 434 -16.47 4.77 -23.79
CA THR A 434 -15.05 4.77 -23.40
C THR A 434 -14.67 3.53 -22.58
N LEU A 435 -15.53 3.06 -21.69
CA LEU A 435 -15.31 1.81 -20.94
C LEU A 435 -15.27 0.58 -21.86
N LEU A 436 -16.14 0.51 -22.87
CA LEU A 436 -16.10 -0.55 -23.89
C LEU A 436 -14.83 -0.48 -24.75
N GLN A 437 -14.36 0.72 -25.09
CA GLN A 437 -13.10 0.93 -25.82
C GLN A 437 -11.88 0.49 -24.98
N ILE A 438 -11.82 0.87 -23.71
CA ILE A 438 -10.80 0.40 -22.75
C ILE A 438 -10.85 -1.14 -22.63
N GLN A 439 -12.05 -1.75 -22.58
CA GLN A 439 -12.17 -3.21 -22.54
C GLN A 439 -11.64 -3.88 -23.82
N LYS A 440 -11.89 -3.29 -25.00
CA LYS A 440 -11.34 -3.76 -26.28
C LYS A 440 -9.80 -3.68 -26.30
N MET A 441 -9.22 -2.55 -25.91
CA MET A 441 -7.77 -2.36 -25.84
C MET A 441 -7.10 -3.26 -24.80
N ARG A 442 -7.73 -3.48 -23.64
CA ARG A 442 -7.26 -4.46 -22.66
C ARG A 442 -7.28 -5.89 -23.21
N LYS A 443 -8.30 -6.26 -24.00
CA LYS A 443 -8.38 -7.58 -24.66
C LYS A 443 -7.27 -7.78 -25.69
N THR A 444 -6.94 -6.78 -26.50
CA THR A 444 -5.80 -6.87 -27.45
C THR A 444 -4.46 -6.87 -26.71
N ARG A 445 -4.29 -6.02 -25.69
CA ARG A 445 -3.10 -6.00 -24.81
C ARG A 445 -2.79 -7.37 -24.19
N ILE A 446 -3.81 -8.05 -23.66
CA ILE A 446 -3.68 -9.41 -23.10
C ILE A 446 -3.33 -10.45 -24.17
N LYS A 447 -4.01 -10.44 -25.33
CA LYS A 447 -3.68 -11.34 -26.46
C LYS A 447 -2.23 -11.19 -26.91
N ASN A 448 -1.74 -9.96 -26.98
CA ASN A 448 -0.40 -9.62 -27.43
C ASN A 448 0.67 -9.78 -26.33
N LYS A 449 0.31 -10.29 -25.14
CA LYS A 449 1.19 -10.48 -23.96
C LYS A 449 1.88 -9.20 -23.45
N ILE A 450 1.35 -8.01 -23.77
CA ILE A 450 1.92 -6.72 -23.36
C ILE A 450 1.45 -6.38 -21.94
N THR A 451 2.39 -6.07 -21.04
CA THR A 451 2.08 -5.78 -19.63
C THR A 451 1.63 -4.34 -19.40
N LYS A 452 2.39 -3.36 -19.89
CA LYS A 452 2.10 -1.92 -19.71
C LYS A 452 0.89 -1.47 -20.56
N PRO A 453 -0.01 -0.61 -20.03
CA PRO A 453 -1.11 -0.03 -20.83
C PRO A 453 -0.60 0.93 -21.89
N SER A 454 -1.41 1.19 -22.92
CA SER A 454 -1.06 2.23 -23.91
C SER A 454 -1.30 3.65 -23.36
N VAL A 455 -0.70 4.64 -24.01
CA VAL A 455 -0.95 6.06 -23.70
C VAL A 455 -2.44 6.41 -23.91
N GLU A 456 -3.07 5.84 -24.94
CA GLU A 456 -4.50 5.99 -25.23
C GLU A 456 -5.39 5.34 -24.16
N GLU A 457 -5.07 4.11 -23.73
CA GLU A 457 -5.77 3.44 -22.62
C GLU A 457 -5.71 4.28 -21.34
N THR A 458 -4.56 4.92 -21.10
CA THR A 458 -4.35 5.84 -19.97
C THR A 458 -5.11 7.16 -20.13
N ARG A 459 -5.17 7.74 -21.34
CA ARG A 459 -5.96 8.94 -21.66
C ARG A 459 -7.46 8.69 -21.47
N LEU A 460 -7.99 7.58 -22.00
CA LEU A 460 -9.41 7.23 -21.84
C LEU A 460 -9.77 6.90 -20.40
N TYR A 461 -8.88 6.27 -19.64
CA TYR A 461 -9.07 6.08 -18.20
C TYR A 461 -9.18 7.43 -17.47
N ASN A 462 -8.24 8.35 -17.70
CA ASN A 462 -8.27 9.69 -17.10
C ASN A 462 -9.50 10.51 -17.51
N LYS A 463 -9.90 10.44 -18.79
CA LYS A 463 -11.15 11.02 -19.32
C LYS A 463 -12.37 10.48 -18.57
N THR A 464 -12.51 9.17 -18.51
CA THR A 464 -13.66 8.50 -17.85
C THR A 464 -13.72 8.83 -16.35
N ARG A 465 -12.57 8.83 -15.66
CA ARG A 465 -12.45 9.25 -14.25
C ARG A 465 -12.89 10.71 -14.04
N ARG A 466 -12.58 11.61 -14.99
CA ARG A 466 -13.00 13.02 -14.94
C ARG A 466 -14.51 13.16 -15.17
N LEU A 467 -15.06 12.50 -16.19
CA LEU A 467 -16.50 12.51 -16.47
C LEU A 467 -17.30 12.06 -15.23
N MET A 468 -16.91 10.94 -14.60
CA MET A 468 -17.53 10.45 -13.36
C MET A 468 -17.37 11.44 -12.19
N LYS A 469 -16.21 12.08 -12.03
CA LYS A 469 -15.99 13.12 -10.99
C LYS A 469 -16.93 14.30 -11.18
N GLU A 470 -17.06 14.85 -12.39
CA GLU A 470 -17.90 16.03 -12.60
C GLU A 470 -19.40 15.71 -12.48
N VAL A 471 -19.86 14.51 -12.88
CA VAL A 471 -21.24 14.03 -12.61
C VAL A 471 -21.56 14.04 -11.11
N ILE A 472 -20.61 13.59 -10.28
CA ILE A 472 -20.74 13.56 -8.82
C ILE A 472 -20.74 14.98 -8.24
N LEU A 473 -19.84 15.86 -8.69
CA LEU A 473 -19.77 17.26 -8.23
C LEU A 473 -21.00 18.08 -8.64
N ALA A 474 -21.55 17.82 -9.83
CA ALA A 474 -22.81 18.38 -10.31
C ALA A 474 -24.07 17.80 -9.61
N LYS A 475 -23.90 16.81 -8.72
CA LYS A 475 -24.97 16.13 -7.97
C LYS A 475 -26.10 15.56 -8.84
N GLN A 476 -25.77 15.12 -10.06
CA GLN A 476 -26.74 14.59 -11.03
C GLN A 476 -27.21 13.15 -10.73
N THR A 477 -26.72 12.55 -9.64
CA THR A 477 -27.06 11.20 -9.17
C THR A 477 -27.75 11.26 -7.80
N SER A 478 -28.92 10.64 -7.66
CA SER A 478 -29.73 10.65 -6.43
C SER A 478 -29.14 9.83 -5.27
N GLY A 479 -28.19 8.93 -5.53
CA GLY A 479 -27.48 8.16 -4.51
C GLY A 479 -26.18 7.56 -5.05
N LEU A 480 -25.19 7.41 -4.18
CA LEU A 480 -23.87 6.84 -4.51
C LEU A 480 -23.61 5.59 -3.64
N PRO A 481 -23.30 4.42 -4.22
CA PRO A 481 -23.06 3.19 -3.46
C PRO A 481 -21.69 3.23 -2.76
N MET A 482 -21.67 3.45 -1.45
CA MET A 482 -20.45 3.52 -0.61
C MET A 482 -19.87 2.13 -0.30
N ASN A 483 -19.62 1.34 -1.34
CA ASN A 483 -19.07 -0.01 -1.24
C ASN A 483 -17.54 0.05 -1.10
N HIS A 484 -17.06 0.38 0.10
CA HIS A 484 -15.64 0.53 0.41
C HIS A 484 -15.13 -0.59 1.32
N CYS A 485 -13.89 -1.05 1.08
CA CYS A 485 -13.21 -1.92 2.02
C CYS A 485 -12.95 -1.16 3.32
N ARG A 486 -13.23 -1.77 4.48
CA ARG A 486 -13.03 -1.14 5.80
C ARG A 486 -11.56 -1.13 6.25
N SER A 487 -10.66 -1.71 5.46
CA SER A 487 -9.22 -1.76 5.70
C SER A 487 -8.45 -1.38 4.42
N PHE A 488 -7.26 -0.82 4.60
CA PHE A 488 -6.32 -0.46 3.54
C PHE A 488 -4.91 -0.90 3.95
N PRO A 489 -4.01 -1.22 2.99
CA PRO A 489 -2.65 -1.63 3.31
C PRO A 489 -1.83 -0.45 3.83
N VAL A 490 -1.05 -0.70 4.88
CA VAL A 490 -0.13 0.27 5.51
C VAL A 490 1.20 -0.45 5.77
N LEU A 491 2.32 0.29 5.70
CA LEU A 491 3.63 -0.25 6.07
C LEU A 491 3.69 -0.44 7.60
N GLN A 492 4.27 -1.56 8.03
CA GLN A 492 4.50 -1.88 9.44
C GLN A 492 5.99 -1.86 9.75
N ALA A 493 6.37 -1.36 10.93
CA ALA A 493 7.76 -1.38 11.38
C ALA A 493 8.27 -2.83 11.50
N ASN A 494 9.37 -3.11 10.81
CA ASN A 494 10.13 -4.36 10.90
C ASN A 494 11.27 -4.20 11.91
N TYR A 495 11.67 -5.27 12.59
CA TYR A 495 12.81 -5.27 13.50
C TYR A 495 13.49 -6.64 13.57
N ASN A 496 14.82 -6.64 13.63
CA ASN A 496 15.61 -7.87 13.75
C ASN A 496 15.52 -8.47 15.17
N GLY A 497 15.64 -9.80 15.26
CA GLY A 497 15.67 -10.51 16.54
C GLY A 497 16.92 -10.19 17.35
N SER A 498 16.77 -10.02 18.66
CA SER A 498 17.86 -9.68 19.59
C SER A 498 18.74 -10.87 20.02
N VAL A 499 18.35 -12.10 19.71
CA VAL A 499 19.12 -13.31 20.04
C VAL A 499 20.22 -13.51 18.99
N PRO A 500 21.51 -13.59 19.38
CA PRO A 500 22.60 -13.72 18.43
C PRO A 500 22.61 -15.09 17.73
N VAL A 501 22.99 -15.10 16.45
CA VAL A 501 23.02 -16.31 15.62
C VAL A 501 24.20 -17.22 16.02
N VAL A 502 23.89 -18.39 16.58
CA VAL A 502 24.87 -19.44 16.87
C VAL A 502 25.37 -20.06 15.56
N ARG A 503 26.58 -19.69 15.12
CA ARG A 503 27.24 -20.27 13.94
C ARG A 503 28.04 -21.51 14.33
N THR A 504 27.49 -22.69 14.09
CA THR A 504 28.22 -23.95 14.23
C THR A 504 29.34 -24.05 13.20
N GLN A 505 30.59 -23.80 13.62
CA GLN A 505 31.78 -24.04 12.80
C GLN A 505 31.83 -25.52 12.37
N PRO A 506 31.69 -25.85 11.06
CA PRO A 506 31.73 -27.24 10.63
C PRO A 506 33.19 -27.72 10.67
N THR A 507 33.56 -28.38 11.77
CA THR A 507 34.90 -28.96 11.98
C THR A 507 35.14 -30.14 11.04
N ARG A 508 35.35 -29.83 9.76
CA ARG A 508 35.49 -30.76 8.65
C ARG A 508 36.81 -31.53 8.75
N LYS A 509 36.87 -32.49 9.68
CA LYS A 509 38.01 -33.39 9.92
C LYS A 509 38.44 -34.03 8.60
N ARG A 510 39.47 -33.47 7.96
CA ARG A 510 40.10 -34.03 6.76
C ARG A 510 40.68 -35.39 7.15
N LYS A 511 39.95 -36.47 6.84
CA LYS A 511 40.49 -37.83 6.87
C LYS A 511 41.58 -37.92 5.79
N HIS A 512 42.83 -37.64 6.15
CA HIS A 512 43.95 -38.10 5.33
C HIS A 512 43.92 -39.62 5.31
N LYS A 513 43.68 -40.22 4.14
CA LYS A 513 44.18 -41.57 3.88
C LYS A 513 45.70 -41.49 4.06
N ARG A 514 46.26 -42.36 4.90
CA ARG A 514 47.66 -42.73 4.74
C ARG A 514 47.77 -43.52 3.43
N VAL A 515 48.86 -43.26 2.70
CA VAL A 515 49.43 -44.20 1.73
C VAL A 515 50.23 -45.22 2.54
#